data_AF-A0A936WM44-F1
#
_entry.id   AF-A0A936WM44-F1
#
_cell.length_a   1.000
_cell.length_b   1.000
_cell.length_c   1.000
_cell.angle_alpha   90.00
_cell.angle_beta   90.00
_cell.angle_gamma   90.00
#
_symmetry.space_group_name_H-M   'P 1'
#
loop_
_entity.id
_entity.type
_entity.pdbx_description
1 polymer ?
#
loop_
_entity_poly.entity_id
_entity_poly.type
_entity_poly.pdbx_seq_one_letter_code
_entity_poly.pdbx_strand_id
1 'polypeptide(L)'
;MKQDTKNKYVFVFTNTGKEPLIIESATGSCGCTVPSYPKAPIAPGATGQTEVEYSPGKQENAQQKTVKVVANTEPKETELRSRYS
;
A
#
# COMPACT_ATOMS: atom_id res chain seq x y z
N MET A 1 1.57 4.14 18.61
CA MET A 1 0.97 4.93 17.53
C MET A 1 0.55 6.26 18.11
N LYS A 2 0.67 7.35 17.35
CA LYS A 2 0.27 8.67 17.84
C LYS A 2 -1.13 8.99 17.34
N GLN A 3 -2.06 9.21 18.26
CA GLN A 3 -3.41 9.71 17.97
C GLN A 3 -3.33 11.05 17.24
N ASP A 4 -4.34 11.35 16.43
CA ASP A 4 -4.48 12.61 15.68
C ASP A 4 -3.25 12.99 14.83
N THR A 5 -2.46 11.99 14.41
CA THR A 5 -1.32 12.16 13.50
C THR A 5 -1.40 11.20 12.32
N LYS A 6 -0.74 11.59 11.22
CA LYS A 6 -0.56 10.75 10.05
C LYS A 6 0.59 9.78 10.30
N ASN A 7 0.29 8.49 10.34
CA ASN A 7 1.26 7.42 10.50
C ASN A 7 1.51 6.79 9.14
N LYS A 8 2.75 6.86 8.63
CA LYS A 8 3.09 6.37 7.30
C LYS A 8 3.76 5.01 7.35
N TYR A 9 3.42 4.13 6.42
CA TYR A 9 4.08 2.86 6.19
C TYR A 9 4.43 2.75 4.70
N VAL A 10 5.70 2.48 4.38
CA VAL A 10 6.16 2.35 2.98
C VAL A 10 6.43 0.89 2.67
N PHE A 11 5.77 0.39 1.63
CA PHE A 11 6.06 -0.90 1.01
C PHE A 11 6.94 -0.67 -0.21
N VAL A 12 8.14 -1.23 -0.20
CA VAL A 12 9.01 -1.26 -1.37
C VAL A 12 8.86 -2.62 -2.05
N PHE A 13 8.74 -2.62 -3.38
CA PHE A 13 8.60 -3.83 -4.18
C PHE A 13 9.46 -3.75 -5.43
N THR A 14 9.74 -4.91 -6.03
CA THR A 14 10.46 -5.02 -7.31
C THR A 14 9.55 -5.68 -8.32
N ASN A 15 9.49 -5.16 -9.53
CA ASN A 15 8.84 -5.87 -10.64
C ASN A 15 9.73 -7.05 -11.06
N THR A 16 9.36 -8.26 -10.67
CA THR A 16 10.07 -9.49 -11.04
C THR A 16 9.55 -10.14 -12.33
N GLY A 17 8.54 -9.51 -12.97
CA GLY A 17 7.98 -9.95 -14.23
C GLY A 17 8.83 -9.60 -15.44
N LYS A 18 8.32 -9.93 -16.63
CA LYS A 18 8.97 -9.67 -17.92
C LYS A 18 8.42 -8.45 -18.65
N GLU A 19 7.31 -7.89 -18.16
CA GLU A 19 6.62 -6.73 -18.73
C GLU A 19 6.55 -5.59 -17.71
N PRO A 20 6.32 -4.33 -18.14
CA PRO A 20 6.08 -3.24 -17.21
C PRO A 20 4.90 -3.53 -16.27
N LEU A 21 5.14 -3.41 -14.97
CA LEU A 21 4.12 -3.54 -13.94
C LEU A 21 3.31 -2.25 -13.88
N ILE A 22 2.00 -2.37 -13.97
CA ILE A 22 1.03 -1.28 -13.91
C ILE A 22 0.11 -1.56 -12.72
N ILE A 23 0.11 -0.64 -11.75
CA ILE A 23 -0.83 -0.68 -10.63
C ILE A 23 -2.10 0.07 -11.05
N GLU A 24 -3.21 -0.66 -11.17
CA GLU A 24 -4.51 -0.12 -11.54
C GLU A 24 -5.16 0.63 -10.37
N SER A 25 -5.12 0.02 -9.17
CA SER A 25 -5.72 0.61 -7.98
C SER A 25 -5.07 0.12 -6.69
N ALA A 26 -5.18 0.93 -5.65
CA ALA A 26 -4.90 0.54 -4.28
C ALA A 26 -6.03 1.08 -3.39
N THR A 27 -6.63 0.21 -2.58
CA THR A 27 -7.78 0.55 -1.75
C THR A 27 -7.52 0.11 -0.31
N GLY A 28 -7.59 1.05 0.62
CA GLY A 28 -7.49 0.76 2.05
C GLY A 28 -8.77 0.16 2.62
N SER A 29 -8.65 -0.57 3.72
CA SER A 29 -9.78 -1.22 4.40
C SER A 29 -10.77 -0.24 5.06
N CYS A 30 -10.37 1.01 5.29
CA CYS A 30 -11.19 2.10 5.84
C CYS A 30 -10.77 3.44 5.23
N GLY A 31 -11.63 4.45 5.30
CA GLY A 31 -11.26 5.83 4.92
C GLY A 31 -10.12 6.42 5.76
N CYS A 32 -9.81 5.82 6.92
CA CYS A 32 -8.65 6.15 7.74
C CYS A 32 -7.31 5.64 7.20
N THR A 33 -7.32 4.77 6.17
CA THR A 33 -6.12 4.17 5.56
C THR A 33 -6.08 4.55 4.08
N VAL A 34 -5.19 5.47 3.73
CA VAL A 34 -5.10 6.04 2.39
C VAL A 34 -3.81 5.57 1.72
N PRO A 35 -3.89 4.70 0.69
CA PRO A 35 -2.72 4.29 -0.06
C PRO A 35 -2.35 5.31 -1.16
N SER A 36 -1.06 5.44 -1.42
CA SER A 36 -0.46 6.16 -2.54
C SER A 36 0.50 5.22 -3.27
N TYR A 37 0.38 5.15 -4.59
CA TYR A 37 1.10 4.20 -5.42
C TYR A 37 1.56 4.87 -6.74
N PRO A 38 2.62 4.35 -7.39
CA PRO A 38 3.11 4.88 -8.65
C PRO A 38 2.06 4.72 -9.75
N LYS A 39 1.81 5.81 -10.49
CA LYS A 39 0.94 5.83 -11.66
C LYS A 39 1.68 5.49 -12.95
N ALA A 40 3.00 5.69 -12.94
CA ALA A 40 3.86 5.31 -14.06
C ALA A 40 4.12 3.79 -14.04
N PRO A 41 4.22 3.15 -15.22
CA PRO A 41 4.64 1.75 -15.31
C PRO A 41 6.03 1.53 -14.68
N ILE A 42 6.20 0.44 -13.95
CA ILE A 42 7.48 0.02 -13.36
C ILE A 42 8.12 -1.02 -14.27
N ALA A 43 9.27 -0.70 -14.87
CA ALA A 43 9.97 -1.61 -15.78
C ALA A 43 10.39 -2.93 -15.11
N PRO A 44 10.59 -4.02 -15.88
CA PRO A 44 11.16 -5.27 -15.37
C PRO A 44 12.47 -5.04 -14.61
N GLY A 45 12.58 -5.63 -13.42
CA GLY A 45 13.72 -5.50 -12.51
C GLY A 45 13.78 -4.18 -11.72
N ALA A 46 12.93 -3.20 -12.03
CA ALA A 46 12.91 -1.92 -11.32
C ALA A 46 12.12 -2.01 -10.01
N THR A 47 12.49 -1.16 -9.05
CA THR A 47 11.81 -1.03 -7.77
C THR A 47 10.77 0.07 -7.79
N GLY A 48 9.61 -0.17 -7.19
CA GLY A 48 8.57 0.81 -6.90
C GLY A 48 8.27 0.88 -5.40
N GLN A 49 7.49 1.87 -4.99
CA GLN A 49 7.06 2.02 -3.61
C GLN A 49 5.59 2.40 -3.52
N THR A 50 4.89 1.79 -2.56
CA THR A 50 3.52 2.14 -2.18
C THR A 50 3.53 2.66 -0.75
N GLU A 51 3.08 3.89 -0.54
CA GLU A 51 2.94 4.48 0.78
C GLU A 51 1.51 4.28 1.29
N VAL A 52 1.36 3.95 2.57
CA VAL A 52 0.07 3.85 3.24
C VAL A 52 0.07 4.85 4.39
N GLU A 53 -0.83 5.82 4.32
CA GLU A 53 -1.07 6.78 5.39
C GLU A 53 -2.25 6.32 6.24
N TYR A 54 -2.01 6.08 7.53
CA TYR A 54 -3.04 5.76 8.50
C TYR A 54 -3.26 6.92 9.48
N SER A 55 -4.51 7.37 9.56
CA SER A 55 -4.96 8.38 10.51
C SER A 55 -5.87 7.72 11.57
N PRO A 56 -5.35 7.39 12.76
CA PRO A 56 -6.12 6.69 13.80
C PRO A 56 -7.22 7.55 14.43
N GLY A 57 -7.15 8.88 14.31
CA GLY A 57 -8.01 9.78 15.08
C GLY A 57 -7.88 9.45 16.58
N LYS A 58 -9.00 9.06 17.19
CA LYS A 58 -9.08 8.64 18.60
C LYS A 58 -8.86 7.14 18.84
N GLN A 59 -8.62 6.33 17.81
CA GLN A 59 -8.42 4.88 17.99
C GLN A 59 -7.19 4.58 18.86
N GLU A 60 -7.35 3.64 19.78
CA GLU A 60 -6.33 3.19 20.73
C GLU A 60 -5.95 1.71 20.49
N ASN A 61 -4.80 1.29 21.04
CA ASN A 61 -4.19 -0.04 20.90
C ASN A 61 -3.71 -0.40 19.49
N ALA A 62 -2.81 -1.38 19.41
CA ALA A 62 -2.21 -1.79 18.15
C ALA A 62 -3.27 -2.10 17.07
N GLN A 63 -3.12 -1.46 15.91
CA GLN A 63 -4.02 -1.59 14.78
C GLN A 63 -3.33 -2.35 13.65
N GLN A 64 -4.05 -3.27 13.02
CA GLN A 64 -3.65 -3.87 11.75
C GLN A 64 -4.59 -3.38 10.67
N LYS A 65 -4.05 -2.78 9.61
CA LYS A 65 -4.82 -2.29 8.46
C LYS A 65 -4.34 -2.96 7.18
N THR A 66 -5.28 -3.12 6.27
CA THR A 66 -5.07 -3.83 5.02
C THR A 66 -5.26 -2.89 3.84
N VAL A 67 -4.41 -3.03 2.84
CA VAL A 67 -4.54 -2.37 1.54
C VAL A 67 -4.59 -3.44 0.46
N LYS A 68 -5.63 -3.40 -0.37
CA LYS A 68 -5.75 -4.24 -1.55
C LYS A 68 -5.17 -3.51 -2.75
N VAL A 69 -4.21 -4.11 -3.42
CA VAL A 69 -3.58 -3.61 -4.64
C VAL A 69 -4.05 -4.46 -5.82
N VAL A 70 -4.48 -3.82 -6.91
CA VAL A 70 -4.82 -4.47 -8.17
C VAL A 70 -3.81 -4.02 -9.22
N ALA A 71 -3.23 -4.98 -9.94
CA ALA A 71 -2.22 -4.76 -10.97
C ALA A 71 -2.36 -5.78 -12.11
N ASN A 72 -1.64 -5.56 -13.20
CA ASN A 72 -1.51 -6.51 -14.33
C ASN A 72 -0.63 -7.72 -13.99
N THR A 73 -0.86 -8.35 -12.84
CA THR A 73 -0.17 -9.54 -12.35
C THR A 73 -1.11 -10.76 -12.35
N GLU A 74 -0.55 -11.95 -12.17
CA GLU A 74 -1.33 -13.16 -11.91
C GLU A 74 -0.86 -13.79 -10.57
N PRO A 75 -1.70 -13.79 -9.53
CA PRO A 75 -3.04 -13.19 -9.45
C PRO A 75 -3.02 -11.65 -9.56
N LYS A 76 -4.14 -11.08 -10.03
CA LYS A 76 -4.28 -9.61 -10.23
C LYS A 76 -4.33 -8.82 -8.92
N GLU A 77 -4.69 -9.47 -7.82
CA GLU A 77 -4.91 -8.83 -6.53
C GLU A 77 -3.83 -9.25 -5.53
N THR A 78 -3.26 -8.28 -4.83
CA THR A 78 -2.30 -8.49 -3.74
C THR A 78 -2.76 -7.75 -2.49
N GLU A 79 -2.67 -8.41 -1.33
CA GLU A 79 -3.02 -7.83 -0.04
C GLU A 79 -1.76 -7.39 0.73
N LEU A 80 -1.67 -6.10 1.05
CA LEU A 80 -0.63 -5.54 1.90
C LEU A 80 -1.16 -5.31 3.31
N ARG A 81 -0.39 -5.71 4.33
CA ARG A 81 -0.76 -5.56 5.74
C ARG A 81 0.21 -4.63 6.43
N SER A 82 -0.32 -3.56 7.02
CA SER A 82 0.43 -2.58 7.82
C SER A 82 0.01 -2.71 9.29
N ARG A 83 0.99 -2.73 10.19
CA ARG A 83 0.77 -2.82 11.63
C ARG A 83 1.26 -1.53 12.29
N TYR A 84 0.38 -0.91 13.06
CA TYR A 84 0.65 0.31 13.81
C TYR A 84 0.54 -0.03 15.30
N SER A 85 1.63 0.15 16.04
CA SER A 85 1.71 -0.06 17.49
C SER A 85 2.00 1.24 18.19
#